data_AF-A0A1V3XA71-F1
#
_entry.id   AF-A0A1V3XA71-F1
#
_cell.length_a   1.000
_cell.length_b   1.000
_cell.length_c   1.000
_cell.angle_alpha   90.00
_cell.angle_beta   90.00
_cell.angle_gamma   90.00
#
_symmetry.space_group_name_H-M   'P 1'
#
loop_
_entity.id
_entity.type
_entity.pdbx_description
1 polymer ?
#
loop_
_entity_poly.entity_id
_entity_poly.type
_entity_poly.pdbx_seq_one_letter_code
_entity_poly.pdbx_strand_id
1 'polypeptide(L)'
;MSAAIDWSYQLLTQAEQALFLRLSVFAGSFDLDAAHGVCGSDGDVAEDTLDLLAGLVDKSMVVVRSVTGRTRYGILETLRAFGREHLREAGLTDTYAARHATYYTELAERAATGLHDSQEQDWVERMMPDYDNLRAAFERAMADTDTDLALRLVAALPELLGLRIGYEMAEWAERLITVTRPEHPLFATAVGVAARGAWAHGDYAHARSLAELAQRQVPAPVPHGWPTRQTCWPTSPSLRAIRSGPWITGKAR
;
A
#
# COMPACT_ATOMS: atom_id res chain seq x y z
N MET A 1 0.02 -24.08 23.99
CA MET A 1 0.52 -22.71 23.80
C MET A 1 -0.55 -21.65 24.04
N SER A 2 -1.86 -21.96 23.91
CA SER A 2 -2.98 -21.01 24.16
C SER A 2 -3.02 -20.45 25.59
N ALA A 3 -2.88 -21.29 26.61
CA ALA A 3 -3.14 -20.88 28.01
C ALA A 3 -2.29 -19.71 28.53
N ALA A 4 -1.07 -19.53 28.02
CA ALA A 4 -0.22 -18.39 28.41
C ALA A 4 -0.68 -17.08 27.74
N ILE A 5 -1.11 -17.15 26.47
CA ILE A 5 -1.65 -16.00 25.73
C ILE A 5 -2.99 -15.59 26.34
N ASP A 6 -3.85 -16.57 26.64
CA ASP A 6 -5.14 -16.35 27.29
C ASP A 6 -4.98 -15.60 28.62
N TRP A 7 -3.99 -16.01 29.43
CA TRP A 7 -3.70 -15.35 30.70
C TRP A 7 -3.19 -13.91 30.50
N SER A 8 -2.23 -13.68 29.61
CA SER A 8 -1.76 -12.31 29.29
C SER A 8 -2.88 -11.42 28.76
N TYR A 9 -3.80 -11.97 27.95
CA TYR A 9 -4.96 -11.25 27.43
C TYR A 9 -5.98 -10.90 28.54
N GLN A 10 -6.19 -11.80 29.50
CA GLN A 10 -7.09 -11.55 30.65
C GLN A 10 -6.58 -10.46 31.61
N LEU A 11 -5.28 -10.14 31.58
CA LEU A 11 -4.69 -9.04 32.36
C LEU A 11 -4.88 -7.67 31.71
N LEU A 12 -5.36 -7.62 30.47
CA LEU A 12 -5.67 -6.38 29.77
C LEU A 12 -6.98 -5.78 30.29
N THR A 13 -7.04 -4.45 30.34
CA THR A 13 -8.32 -3.74 30.49
C THR A 13 -9.20 -3.98 29.28
N GLN A 14 -10.52 -3.75 29.39
CA GLN A 14 -11.44 -3.93 28.28
C GLN A 14 -11.07 -3.07 27.05
N ALA A 15 -10.58 -1.86 27.26
CA ALA A 15 -10.13 -0.97 26.19
C ALA A 15 -8.85 -1.49 25.51
N GLU A 16 -7.89 -1.99 26.28
CA GLU A 16 -6.67 -2.61 25.76
C GLU A 16 -6.97 -3.90 24.99
N GLN A 17 -7.88 -4.74 25.50
CA GLN A 17 -8.35 -5.93 24.79
C GLN A 17 -8.95 -5.55 23.44
N ALA A 18 -9.86 -4.57 23.42
CA ALA A 18 -10.47 -4.11 22.19
C ALA A 18 -9.42 -3.59 21.20
N LEU A 19 -8.49 -2.72 21.63
CA LEU A 19 -7.44 -2.21 20.76
C LEU A 19 -6.55 -3.35 20.23
N PHE A 20 -6.10 -4.26 21.09
CA PHE A 20 -5.26 -5.39 20.69
C PHE A 20 -5.93 -6.26 19.62
N LEU A 21 -7.22 -6.58 19.77
CA LEU A 21 -7.96 -7.33 18.74
C LEU A 21 -7.99 -6.58 17.41
N ARG A 22 -8.23 -5.27 17.43
CA ARG A 22 -8.27 -4.43 16.22
C ARG A 22 -6.89 -4.38 15.54
N LEU A 23 -5.82 -4.19 16.31
CA LEU A 23 -4.45 -4.15 15.80
C LEU A 23 -4.01 -5.48 15.14
N SER A 24 -4.69 -6.59 15.41
CA SER A 24 -4.40 -7.87 14.75
C SER A 24 -4.68 -7.86 13.24
N VAL A 25 -5.39 -6.85 12.73
CA VAL A 25 -5.61 -6.65 11.29
C VAL A 25 -4.32 -6.33 10.53
N PHE A 26 -3.35 -5.66 11.16
CA PHE A 26 -2.08 -5.31 10.51
C PHE A 26 -1.29 -6.56 10.12
N ALA A 27 -0.84 -6.61 8.88
CA ALA A 27 0.00 -7.67 8.35
C ALA A 27 1.48 -7.50 8.75
N GLY A 28 1.92 -6.25 8.97
CA GLY A 28 3.27 -5.91 9.37
C GLY A 28 3.33 -5.10 10.67
N SER A 29 4.39 -4.30 10.78
CA SER A 29 4.49 -3.24 11.80
C SER A 29 3.66 -2.01 11.41
N PHE A 30 3.35 -1.13 12.36
CA PHE A 30 2.55 0.08 12.12
C PHE A 30 3.07 1.25 12.96
N ASP A 31 2.83 2.49 12.54
CA ASP A 31 3.08 3.69 13.34
C ASP A 31 1.84 4.05 14.19
N LEU A 32 1.96 5.09 15.03
CA LEU A 32 0.85 5.57 15.86
C LEU A 32 -0.32 6.07 14.99
N ASP A 33 -0.02 6.80 13.92
CA ASP A 33 -1.04 7.32 12.99
C ASP A 33 -1.87 6.19 12.38
N ALA A 34 -1.22 5.09 11.98
CA ALA A 34 -1.90 3.92 11.44
C ALA A 34 -2.71 3.19 12.50
N ALA A 35 -2.16 2.97 13.69
CA ALA A 35 -2.90 2.38 14.80
C ALA A 35 -4.19 3.17 15.09
N HIS A 36 -4.08 4.49 15.17
CA HIS A 36 -5.22 5.37 15.42
C HIS A 36 -6.20 5.40 14.24
N GLY A 37 -5.71 5.64 13.01
CA GLY A 37 -6.55 5.75 11.81
C GLY A 37 -7.33 4.47 11.47
N VAL A 38 -6.79 3.30 11.81
CA VAL A 38 -7.46 2.01 11.57
C VAL A 38 -8.29 1.55 12.77
N CYS A 39 -7.75 1.68 13.99
CA CYS A 39 -8.30 1.03 15.19
C CYS A 39 -8.95 1.98 16.19
N GLY A 40 -8.81 3.29 16.00
CA GLY A 40 -9.43 4.32 16.83
C GLY A 40 -10.95 4.24 16.80
N SER A 41 -11.57 4.66 17.90
CA SER A 41 -13.01 4.81 18.03
C SER A 41 -13.42 6.24 17.65
N ASP A 42 -14.68 6.43 17.26
CA ASP A 42 -15.16 7.76 16.88
C ASP A 42 -15.08 8.72 18.07
N GLY A 43 -14.33 9.82 17.91
CA GLY A 43 -14.12 10.82 18.95
C GLY A 43 -12.83 10.65 19.77
N ASP A 44 -12.12 9.53 19.62
CA ASP A 44 -10.80 9.35 20.20
C ASP A 44 -9.79 10.31 19.54
N VAL A 45 -8.79 10.76 20.29
CA VAL A 45 -7.60 11.42 19.75
C VAL A 45 -6.42 10.45 19.69
N ALA A 46 -5.37 10.82 18.96
CA ALA A 46 -4.16 9.99 18.85
C ALA A 46 -3.49 9.70 20.21
N GLU A 47 -3.63 10.61 21.18
CA GLU A 47 -3.13 10.45 22.55
C GLU A 47 -3.83 9.29 23.29
N ASP A 48 -5.15 9.15 23.14
CA ASP A 48 -5.90 8.02 23.73
C ASP A 48 -5.41 6.67 23.18
N THR A 49 -5.11 6.63 21.88
CA THR A 49 -4.56 5.42 21.24
C THR A 49 -3.13 5.14 21.72
N LEU A 50 -2.33 6.19 21.94
CA LEU A 50 -0.96 6.06 22.44
C LEU A 50 -0.94 5.50 23.87
N ASP A 51 -1.83 5.97 24.75
CA ASP A 51 -1.94 5.48 26.13
C ASP A 51 -2.27 3.98 26.18
N LEU A 52 -3.23 3.54 25.35
CA LEU A 52 -3.56 2.13 25.23
C LEU A 52 -2.40 1.30 24.63
N LEU A 53 -1.69 1.83 23.63
CA LEU A 53 -0.50 1.19 23.08
C LEU A 53 0.61 1.05 24.13
N ALA A 54 0.84 2.06 24.95
CA ALA A 54 1.81 2.00 26.05
C ALA A 54 1.45 0.88 27.03
N GLY A 55 0.19 0.79 27.43
CA GLY A 55 -0.30 -0.28 28.29
C GLY A 55 -0.15 -1.70 27.70
N LEU A 56 -0.31 -1.84 26.38
CA LEU A 56 -0.06 -3.10 25.65
C LEU A 56 1.44 -3.43 25.55
N VAL A 57 2.30 -2.42 25.40
CA VAL A 57 3.77 -2.58 25.39
C VAL A 57 4.27 -3.04 26.75
N ASP A 58 3.81 -2.41 27.83
CA ASP A 58 4.17 -2.77 29.20
C ASP A 58 3.81 -4.24 29.54
N LYS A 59 2.71 -4.72 28.96
CA LYS A 59 2.23 -6.11 29.11
C LYS A 59 2.77 -7.05 28.02
N SER A 60 3.72 -6.58 27.20
CA SER A 60 4.37 -7.36 26.12
C SER A 60 3.41 -7.92 25.07
N MET A 61 2.22 -7.34 24.92
CA MET A 61 1.25 -7.69 23.86
C MET A 61 1.62 -7.05 22.53
N VAL A 62 2.29 -5.90 22.59
CA VAL A 62 2.86 -5.16 21.46
C VAL A 62 4.34 -4.92 21.73
N VAL A 63 5.17 -4.95 20.71
CA VAL A 63 6.59 -4.63 20.80
C VAL A 63 6.91 -3.34 20.05
N VAL A 64 7.77 -2.51 20.64
CA VAL A 64 8.31 -1.32 19.98
C VAL A 64 9.47 -1.74 19.06
N ARG A 65 9.43 -1.27 17.82
CA ARG A 65 10.46 -1.43 16.79
C ARG A 65 10.94 -0.04 16.40
N SER A 66 12.25 0.15 16.30
CA SER A 66 12.82 1.36 15.71
C SER A 66 13.27 1.04 14.29
N VAL A 67 12.68 1.74 13.31
CA VAL A 67 13.07 1.65 11.91
C VAL A 67 13.36 3.07 11.44
N THR A 68 14.57 3.31 10.94
CA THR A 68 15.01 4.62 10.41
C THR A 68 14.72 5.81 11.36
N GLY A 69 14.87 5.60 12.68
CA GLY A 69 14.63 6.65 13.69
C GLY A 69 13.15 6.96 13.96
N ARG A 70 12.23 6.20 13.37
CA ARG A 70 10.78 6.31 13.60
C ARG A 70 10.30 5.18 14.51
N THR A 71 9.46 5.53 15.49
CA THR A 71 8.81 4.56 16.37
C THR A 71 7.76 3.78 15.59
N ARG A 72 7.90 2.46 15.58
CA ARG A 72 6.90 1.54 15.04
C ARG A 72 6.53 0.52 16.10
N TYR A 73 5.36 -0.05 15.95
CA TYR A 73 4.80 -1.06 16.82
C TYR A 73 4.61 -2.34 16.01
N GLY A 74 4.65 -3.49 16.68
CA GLY A 74 4.37 -4.76 16.05
C GLY A 74 3.80 -5.77 17.03
N ILE A 75 3.13 -6.77 16.47
CA ILE A 75 2.56 -7.88 17.23
C ILE A 75 3.31 -9.17 16.83
N LEU A 76 3.60 -10.04 17.80
CA LEU A 76 4.16 -11.35 17.53
C LEU A 76 3.16 -12.21 16.76
N GLU A 77 3.62 -13.05 15.82
CA GLU A 77 2.70 -13.79 14.94
C GLU A 77 1.69 -14.65 15.70
N THR A 78 2.10 -15.28 16.79
CA THR A 78 1.21 -16.07 17.65
C THR A 78 0.11 -15.21 18.31
N LEU A 79 0.45 -14.01 18.78
CA LEU A 79 -0.51 -13.05 19.34
C LEU A 79 -1.42 -12.47 18.27
N ARG A 80 -0.89 -12.21 17.08
CA ARG A 80 -1.68 -11.73 15.93
C ARG A 80 -2.71 -12.77 15.51
N ALA A 81 -2.32 -14.04 15.41
CA ALA A 81 -3.23 -15.14 15.10
C ALA A 81 -4.35 -15.25 16.14
N PHE A 82 -4.01 -15.14 17.43
CA PHE A 82 -4.98 -15.11 18.52
C PHE A 82 -5.95 -13.92 18.39
N GLY A 83 -5.43 -12.71 18.17
CA GLY A 83 -6.27 -11.52 17.99
C GLY A 83 -7.19 -11.61 16.77
N ARG A 84 -6.71 -12.16 15.65
CA ARG A 84 -7.51 -12.34 14.42
C ARG A 84 -8.67 -13.32 14.62
N GLU A 85 -8.42 -14.40 15.35
CA GLU A 85 -9.46 -15.38 15.66
C GLU A 85 -10.57 -14.77 16.52
N HIS A 86 -10.20 -14.04 17.57
CA HIS A 86 -11.19 -13.35 18.41
C HIS A 86 -11.91 -12.20 17.68
N LEU A 87 -11.22 -11.50 16.77
CA LEU A 87 -11.86 -10.49 15.92
C LEU A 87 -12.90 -11.13 14.98
N ARG A 88 -12.63 -12.35 14.50
CA ARG A 88 -13.55 -13.16 13.69
C ARG A 88 -14.74 -13.64 14.51
N GLU A 89 -14.51 -14.15 15.73
CA GLU A 89 -15.58 -14.55 16.65
C GLU A 89 -16.50 -13.38 17.02
N ALA A 90 -15.93 -12.17 17.15
CA ALA A 90 -16.69 -10.94 17.38
C ALA A 90 -17.44 -10.43 16.13
N GLY A 91 -17.23 -11.03 14.95
CA GLY A 91 -17.83 -10.57 13.68
C GLY A 91 -17.30 -9.22 13.20
N LEU A 92 -16.08 -8.83 13.60
CA LEU A 92 -15.51 -7.52 13.32
C LEU A 92 -14.40 -7.54 12.25
N THR A 93 -14.04 -8.71 11.74
CA THR A 93 -12.96 -8.87 10.74
C THR A 93 -13.17 -7.98 9.53
N ASP A 94 -14.35 -8.00 8.91
CA ASP A 94 -14.63 -7.23 7.69
C ASP A 94 -14.55 -5.72 7.94
N THR A 95 -15.08 -5.26 9.09
CA THR A 95 -15.05 -3.85 9.48
C THR A 95 -13.61 -3.31 9.55
N TYR A 96 -12.72 -4.00 10.25
CA TYR A 96 -11.34 -3.52 10.41
C TYR A 96 -10.48 -3.81 9.18
N ALA A 97 -10.75 -4.86 8.41
CA ALA A 97 -10.09 -5.09 7.14
C ALA A 97 -10.42 -4.00 6.11
N ALA A 98 -11.67 -3.56 6.02
CA ALA A 98 -12.08 -2.46 5.16
C ALA A 98 -11.47 -1.11 5.62
N ARG A 99 -11.47 -0.83 6.92
CA ARG A 99 -10.79 0.35 7.49
C ARG A 99 -9.29 0.36 7.19
N HIS A 100 -8.63 -0.79 7.36
CA HIS A 100 -7.21 -0.97 7.05
C HIS A 100 -6.93 -0.71 5.56
N ALA A 101 -7.70 -1.33 4.66
CA ALA A 101 -7.53 -1.14 3.22
C ALA A 101 -7.73 0.33 2.79
N THR A 102 -8.75 0.98 3.36
CA THR A 102 -9.03 2.41 3.12
C THR A 102 -7.86 3.28 3.60
N TYR A 103 -7.43 3.10 4.85
CA TYR A 103 -6.33 3.88 5.44
C TYR A 103 -5.03 3.78 4.61
N TYR A 104 -4.64 2.56 4.22
CA TYR A 104 -3.41 2.35 3.46
C TYR A 104 -3.50 2.84 2.02
N THR A 105 -4.70 2.84 1.42
CA THR A 105 -4.93 3.46 0.11
C THR A 105 -4.78 4.98 0.20
N GLU A 106 -5.42 5.63 1.16
CA GLU A 106 -5.29 7.07 1.35
C GLU A 106 -3.86 7.48 1.74
N LEU A 107 -3.17 6.66 2.54
CA LEU A 107 -1.77 6.88 2.89
C LEU A 107 -0.88 6.81 1.64
N ALA A 108 -1.11 5.82 0.77
CA ALA A 108 -0.39 5.71 -0.50
C ALA A 108 -0.64 6.94 -1.41
N GLU A 109 -1.87 7.45 -1.48
CA GLU A 109 -2.20 8.66 -2.23
C GLU A 109 -1.49 9.90 -1.68
N ARG A 110 -1.41 10.06 -0.35
CA ARG A 110 -0.63 11.15 0.27
C ARG A 110 0.86 11.01 -0.03
N ALA A 111 1.39 9.79 0.05
CA ALA A 111 2.79 9.52 -0.25
C ALA A 111 3.12 9.82 -1.72
N ALA A 112 2.24 9.46 -2.66
CA ALA A 112 2.41 9.77 -4.08
C ALA A 112 2.62 11.27 -4.33
N THR A 113 1.85 12.12 -3.65
CA THR A 113 2.01 13.59 -3.76
C THR A 113 3.35 14.06 -3.17
N GLY A 114 3.74 13.56 -2.00
CA GLY A 114 4.98 13.97 -1.34
C GLY A 114 6.27 13.34 -1.88
N LEU A 115 6.19 12.30 -2.70
CA LEU A 115 7.37 11.77 -3.42
C LEU A 115 7.85 12.70 -4.53
N HIS A 116 7.05 13.69 -4.91
CA HIS A 116 7.38 14.66 -5.96
C HIS A 116 7.92 15.98 -5.42
N ASP A 117 8.05 16.12 -4.10
CA ASP A 117 8.58 17.31 -3.43
C ASP A 117 9.87 16.99 -2.65
N SER A 118 10.33 17.92 -1.82
CA SER A 118 11.54 17.74 -1.01
C SER A 118 11.39 16.70 0.11
N GLN A 119 10.21 16.11 0.30
CA GLN A 119 9.90 15.10 1.31
C GLN A 119 10.03 13.65 0.80
N GLU A 120 10.55 13.43 -0.41
CA GLU A 120 10.68 12.09 -0.99
C GLU A 120 11.31 11.09 -0.01
N GLN A 121 12.45 11.44 0.58
CA GLN A 121 13.15 10.56 1.52
C GLN A 121 12.28 10.22 2.74
N ASP A 122 11.59 11.21 3.32
CA ASP A 122 10.74 11.01 4.49
C ASP A 122 9.56 10.07 4.18
N TRP A 123 8.94 10.23 3.01
CA TRP A 123 7.85 9.36 2.56
C TRP A 123 8.31 7.93 2.31
N VAL A 124 9.48 7.76 1.70
CA VAL A 124 10.09 6.44 1.51
C VAL A 124 10.35 5.78 2.84
N GLU A 125 11.03 6.45 3.76
CA GLU A 125 11.34 5.89 5.08
C GLU A 125 10.08 5.56 5.88
N ARG A 126 9.02 6.35 5.73
CA ARG A 126 7.71 6.09 6.35
C ARG A 126 7.02 4.87 5.75
N MET A 127 6.95 4.77 4.42
CA MET A 127 6.09 3.82 3.72
C MET A 127 6.72 2.45 3.52
N MET A 128 8.04 2.37 3.37
CA MET A 128 8.72 1.10 3.05
C MET A 128 8.46 -0.01 4.09
N PRO A 129 8.44 0.27 5.41
CA PRO A 129 8.10 -0.76 6.41
C PRO A 129 6.64 -1.23 6.38
N ASP A 130 5.77 -0.54 5.63
CA ASP A 130 4.35 -0.85 5.47
C ASP A 130 4.03 -1.73 4.25
N TYR A 131 5.05 -2.26 3.55
CA TYR A 131 4.83 -3.07 2.35
C TYR A 131 3.84 -4.23 2.55
N ASP A 132 3.97 -4.99 3.65
CA ASP A 132 3.04 -6.08 3.97
C ASP A 132 1.61 -5.57 4.23
N ASN A 133 1.46 -4.36 4.77
CA ASN A 133 0.16 -3.74 4.98
C ASN A 133 -0.44 -3.25 3.64
N LEU A 134 0.36 -2.67 2.74
CA LEU A 134 -0.09 -2.29 1.39
C LEU A 134 -0.56 -3.53 0.60
N ARG A 135 0.18 -4.63 0.70
CA ARG A 135 -0.21 -5.92 0.10
C ARG A 135 -1.51 -6.46 0.68
N ALA A 136 -1.67 -6.43 2.00
CA ALA A 136 -2.91 -6.84 2.65
C ALA A 136 -4.10 -5.97 2.25
N ALA A 137 -3.90 -4.65 2.10
CA ALA A 137 -4.92 -3.72 1.62
C ALA A 137 -5.36 -4.06 0.18
N PHE A 138 -4.41 -4.33 -0.72
CA PHE A 138 -4.70 -4.75 -2.10
C PHE A 138 -5.48 -6.06 -2.15
N GLU A 139 -5.03 -7.11 -1.44
CA GLU A 139 -5.72 -8.39 -1.43
C GLU A 139 -7.13 -8.27 -0.83
N ARG A 140 -7.31 -7.42 0.18
CA ARG A 140 -8.64 -7.15 0.74
C ARG A 140 -9.57 -6.47 -0.27
N ALA A 141 -9.10 -5.42 -0.94
CA ALA A 141 -9.90 -4.73 -1.96
C ALA A 141 -10.29 -5.67 -3.11
N MET A 142 -9.37 -6.54 -3.54
CA MET A 142 -9.66 -7.58 -4.54
C MET A 142 -10.69 -8.60 -4.06
N ALA A 143 -10.59 -9.07 -2.80
CA ALA A 143 -11.55 -10.01 -2.23
C ALA A 143 -12.96 -9.42 -2.11
N ASP A 144 -13.07 -8.14 -1.77
CA ASP A 144 -14.34 -7.41 -1.69
C ASP A 144 -14.88 -6.99 -3.07
N THR A 145 -14.13 -7.23 -4.16
CA THR A 145 -14.41 -6.72 -5.51
C THR A 145 -14.50 -5.18 -5.56
N ASP A 146 -13.87 -4.49 -4.59
CA ASP A 146 -13.75 -3.04 -4.57
C ASP A 146 -12.64 -2.60 -5.53
N THR A 147 -13.02 -2.60 -6.81
CA THR A 147 -12.12 -2.32 -7.93
C THR A 147 -11.60 -0.88 -7.90
N ASP A 148 -12.40 0.08 -7.42
CA ASP A 148 -11.99 1.48 -7.33
C ASP A 148 -10.88 1.65 -6.28
N LEU A 149 -11.07 1.09 -5.07
CA LEU A 149 -10.07 1.15 -4.00
C LEU A 149 -8.75 0.50 -4.42
N ALA A 150 -8.82 -0.68 -5.05
CA ALA A 150 -7.65 -1.38 -5.54
C ALA A 150 -6.91 -0.59 -6.64
N LEU A 151 -7.65 0.05 -7.57
CA LEU A 151 -7.06 0.89 -8.61
C LEU A 151 -6.39 2.15 -8.04
N ARG A 152 -7.01 2.81 -7.06
CA ARG A 152 -6.43 3.96 -6.36
C ARG A 152 -5.10 3.60 -5.70
N LEU A 153 -5.06 2.47 -5.00
CA LEU A 153 -3.84 1.96 -4.38
C LEU A 153 -2.75 1.67 -5.42
N VAL A 154 -3.06 0.92 -6.48
CA VAL A 154 -2.07 0.59 -7.53
C VAL A 154 -1.60 1.82 -8.30
N ALA A 155 -2.47 2.81 -8.51
CA ALA A 155 -2.11 4.06 -9.19
C ALA A 155 -1.15 4.94 -8.36
N ALA A 156 -1.22 4.87 -7.03
CA ALA A 156 -0.43 5.71 -6.13
C ALA A 156 0.99 5.17 -5.84
N LEU A 157 1.21 3.87 -5.98
CA LEU A 157 2.46 3.20 -5.60
C LEU A 157 3.64 3.14 -6.60
N PRO A 158 3.53 3.45 -7.91
CA PRO A 158 4.61 3.16 -8.88
C PRO A 158 5.95 3.83 -8.57
N GLU A 159 5.93 5.09 -8.14
CA GLU A 159 7.15 5.86 -7.84
C GLU A 159 7.80 5.42 -6.52
N LEU A 160 6.98 5.00 -5.55
CA LEU A 160 7.46 4.48 -4.28
C LEU A 160 8.15 3.13 -4.46
N LEU A 161 7.43 2.16 -5.04
CA LEU A 161 7.80 0.74 -5.00
C LEU A 161 8.64 0.31 -6.20
N GLY A 162 8.35 0.84 -7.40
CA GLY A 162 9.04 0.43 -8.64
C GLY A 162 10.54 0.70 -8.64
N LEU A 163 11.00 1.67 -7.86
CA LEU A 163 12.43 1.98 -7.71
C LEU A 163 13.13 1.20 -6.59
N ARG A 164 12.38 0.55 -5.68
CA ARG A 164 12.92 0.12 -4.36
C ARG A 164 12.69 -1.34 -4.00
N ILE A 165 11.52 -1.89 -4.30
CA ILE A 165 11.15 -3.28 -3.95
C ILE A 165 11.15 -4.19 -5.19
N GLY A 166 11.04 -3.59 -6.38
CA GLY A 166 10.86 -4.31 -7.63
C GLY A 166 9.46 -4.08 -8.18
N TYR A 167 8.99 -4.97 -9.04
CA TYR A 167 7.76 -4.78 -9.81
C TYR A 167 6.68 -5.83 -9.49
N GLU A 168 6.61 -6.35 -8.25
CA GLU A 168 5.45 -7.14 -7.78
C GLU A 168 4.13 -6.36 -7.94
N MET A 169 4.19 -5.02 -7.86
CA MET A 169 3.07 -4.12 -8.19
C MET A 169 2.55 -4.27 -9.62
N ALA A 170 3.40 -4.71 -10.55
CA ALA A 170 2.97 -4.95 -11.92
C ALA A 170 2.02 -6.14 -12.01
N GLU A 171 2.21 -7.18 -11.19
CA GLU A 171 1.27 -8.30 -11.10
C GLU A 171 -0.08 -7.86 -10.53
N TRP A 172 -0.07 -6.95 -9.55
CA TRP A 172 -1.30 -6.37 -9.01
C TRP A 172 -2.06 -5.57 -10.08
N ALA A 173 -1.32 -4.76 -10.85
CA ALA A 173 -1.87 -4.01 -11.96
C ALA A 173 -2.42 -4.94 -13.07
N GLU A 174 -1.70 -6.00 -13.43
CA GLU A 174 -2.16 -6.99 -14.41
C GLU A 174 -3.44 -7.69 -13.96
N ARG A 175 -3.51 -8.14 -12.70
CA ARG A 175 -4.73 -8.70 -12.10
C ARG A 175 -5.90 -7.72 -12.22
N LEU A 176 -5.69 -6.44 -11.87
CA LEU A 176 -6.74 -5.43 -11.96
C LEU A 176 -7.24 -5.18 -13.38
N ILE A 177 -6.35 -5.12 -14.36
CA ILE A 177 -6.73 -4.87 -15.76
C ILE A 177 -7.69 -5.96 -16.27
N THR A 178 -7.54 -7.21 -15.81
CA THR A 178 -8.43 -8.31 -16.24
C THR A 178 -9.87 -8.20 -15.72
N VAL A 179 -10.08 -7.52 -14.58
CA VAL A 179 -11.40 -7.38 -13.92
C VAL A 179 -11.99 -5.97 -14.06
N THR A 180 -11.17 -5.00 -14.46
CA THR A 180 -11.58 -3.58 -14.58
C THR A 180 -12.11 -3.28 -15.98
N ARG A 181 -13.22 -2.56 -16.04
CA ARG A 181 -13.75 -2.06 -17.32
C ARG A 181 -12.87 -0.94 -17.88
N PRO A 182 -12.58 -0.92 -19.20
CA PRO A 182 -11.75 0.10 -19.82
C PRO A 182 -12.23 1.54 -19.61
N GLU A 183 -13.51 1.76 -19.33
CA GLU A 183 -14.08 3.09 -19.08
C GLU A 183 -13.70 3.68 -17.70
N HIS A 184 -13.11 2.88 -16.81
CA HIS A 184 -12.71 3.36 -15.49
C HIS A 184 -11.62 4.44 -15.60
N PRO A 185 -11.71 5.58 -14.88
CA PRO A 185 -10.76 6.69 -15.00
C PRO A 185 -9.29 6.28 -14.77
N LEU A 186 -9.06 5.33 -13.85
CA LEU A 186 -7.74 4.82 -13.50
C LEU A 186 -7.27 3.62 -14.35
N PHE A 187 -8.07 3.15 -15.31
CA PHE A 187 -7.74 1.97 -16.12
C PHE A 187 -6.42 2.16 -16.88
N ALA A 188 -6.28 3.28 -17.61
CA ALA A 188 -5.06 3.59 -18.35
C ALA A 188 -3.82 3.75 -17.43
N THR A 189 -4.02 4.22 -16.20
CA THR A 189 -2.94 4.28 -15.20
C THR A 189 -2.49 2.88 -14.80
N ALA A 190 -3.41 1.98 -14.46
CA ALA A 190 -3.09 0.59 -14.14
C ALA A 190 -2.40 -0.14 -15.30
N VAL A 191 -2.87 0.05 -16.54
CA VAL A 191 -2.19 -0.42 -17.76
C VAL A 191 -0.75 0.09 -17.84
N GLY A 192 -0.54 1.38 -17.56
CA GLY A 192 0.80 1.98 -17.54
C GLY A 192 1.72 1.34 -16.48
N VAL A 193 1.18 1.02 -15.30
CA VAL A 193 1.94 0.34 -14.22
C VAL A 193 2.35 -1.07 -14.65
N ALA A 194 1.40 -1.86 -15.18
CA ALA A 194 1.67 -3.20 -15.70
C ALA A 194 2.72 -3.17 -16.83
N ALA A 195 2.53 -2.31 -17.83
CA ALA A 195 3.43 -2.18 -18.97
C ALA A 195 4.85 -1.74 -18.53
N ARG A 196 4.97 -0.86 -17.53
CA ARG A 196 6.26 -0.46 -16.95
C ARG A 196 6.97 -1.64 -16.30
N GLY A 197 6.24 -2.47 -15.56
CA GLY A 197 6.77 -3.68 -14.96
C GLY A 197 7.29 -4.68 -15.99
N ALA A 198 6.49 -4.98 -17.03
CA ALA A 198 6.91 -5.84 -18.14
C ALA A 198 8.17 -5.30 -18.85
N TRP A 199 8.20 -3.98 -19.10
CA TRP A 199 9.35 -3.33 -19.73
C TRP A 199 10.62 -3.45 -18.87
N ALA A 200 10.51 -3.27 -17.56
CA ALA A 200 11.64 -3.34 -16.65
C ALA A 200 12.23 -4.75 -16.52
N HIS A 201 11.41 -5.79 -16.74
CA HIS A 201 11.87 -7.18 -16.84
C HIS A 201 12.43 -7.54 -18.22
N GLY A 202 12.42 -6.62 -19.18
CA GLY A 202 12.89 -6.85 -20.54
C GLY A 202 11.87 -7.51 -21.47
N ASP A 203 10.64 -7.75 -21.02
CA ASP A 203 9.57 -8.27 -21.87
C ASP A 203 8.88 -7.13 -22.63
N TYR A 204 9.59 -6.64 -23.65
CA TYR A 204 9.12 -5.52 -24.46
C TYR A 204 7.89 -5.85 -25.31
N ALA A 205 7.68 -7.12 -25.64
CA ALA A 205 6.54 -7.57 -26.42
C ALA A 205 5.26 -7.51 -25.56
N HIS A 206 5.33 -8.05 -24.34
CA HIS A 206 4.25 -7.97 -23.36
C HIS A 206 3.96 -6.52 -22.98
N ALA A 207 4.99 -5.73 -22.68
CA ALA A 207 4.82 -4.31 -22.37
C ALA A 207 4.08 -3.52 -23.47
N ARG A 208 4.38 -3.80 -24.74
CA ARG A 208 3.68 -3.18 -25.87
C ARG A 208 2.22 -3.65 -25.94
N SER A 209 1.96 -4.94 -25.78
CA SER A 209 0.60 -5.49 -25.81
C SER A 209 -0.28 -4.91 -24.71
N LEU A 210 0.26 -4.74 -23.50
CA LEU A 210 -0.42 -4.09 -22.39
C LEU A 210 -0.71 -2.62 -22.73
N ALA A 211 0.29 -1.87 -23.21
CA ALA A 211 0.12 -0.45 -23.57
C ALA A 211 -0.96 -0.23 -24.65
N GLU A 212 -1.17 -1.19 -25.56
CA GLU A 212 -2.23 -1.14 -26.57
C GLU A 212 -3.64 -1.24 -25.94
N LEU A 213 -3.80 -1.88 -24.78
CA LEU A 213 -5.08 -1.98 -24.06
C LEU A 213 -5.62 -0.61 -23.63
N ALA A 214 -4.75 0.37 -23.39
CA ALA A 214 -5.16 1.72 -23.05
C ALA A 214 -5.83 2.46 -24.22
N GLN A 215 -5.80 1.94 -25.46
CA GLN A 215 -6.56 2.44 -26.62
C GLN A 215 -6.53 3.98 -26.83
N ARG A 216 -5.38 4.63 -26.55
CA ARG A 216 -5.18 6.10 -26.60
C ARG A 216 -5.89 6.91 -25.51
N GLN A 217 -6.45 6.26 -24.50
CA GLN A 217 -6.84 6.94 -23.27
C GLN A 217 -5.62 7.62 -22.67
N VAL A 218 -5.78 8.89 -22.30
CA VAL A 218 -4.79 9.57 -21.48
C VAL A 218 -5.05 9.13 -20.05
N PRO A 219 -4.04 8.64 -19.31
CA PRO A 219 -4.19 8.33 -17.88
C PRO A 219 -4.85 9.51 -17.17
N ALA A 220 -5.87 9.24 -16.35
CA ALA A 220 -6.48 10.32 -15.57
C ALA A 220 -5.39 11.04 -14.76
N PRO A 221 -5.44 12.39 -14.67
CA PRO A 221 -4.61 13.09 -13.71
C PRO A 221 -4.97 12.51 -12.34
N VAL A 222 -3.96 11.96 -11.69
CA VAL A 222 -4.11 11.36 -10.36
C VAL A 222 -4.51 12.50 -9.40
N PRO A 223 -5.35 12.25 -8.37
CA PRO A 223 -6.07 13.33 -7.70
C PRO A 223 -5.13 14.41 -7.13
N HIS A 224 -5.39 15.66 -7.53
CA HIS A 224 -4.85 16.95 -7.04
C HIS A 224 -3.37 16.99 -6.65
N GLY A 225 -2.53 17.53 -7.56
CA GLY A 225 -1.11 17.85 -7.31
C GLY A 225 -0.15 17.29 -8.35
N TRP A 226 -0.63 16.40 -9.22
CA TRP A 226 0.19 15.79 -10.26
C TRP A 226 0.36 16.76 -11.45
N PRO A 227 1.59 17.09 -11.88
CA PRO A 227 1.78 17.85 -13.11
C PRO A 227 1.32 17.01 -14.30
N THR A 228 0.22 17.43 -14.91
CA THR A 228 -0.23 16.95 -16.22
C THR A 228 0.89 17.10 -17.25
N ARG A 229 1.16 16.01 -17.97
CA ARG A 229 1.82 15.98 -19.29
C ARG A 229 3.30 16.40 -19.32
N GLN A 230 4.21 15.78 -18.57
CA GLN A 230 5.62 15.70 -19.02
C GLN A 230 6.55 14.74 -18.26
N THR A 231 6.18 14.25 -17.08
CA THR A 231 7.11 13.52 -16.19
C THR A 231 6.97 11.99 -16.21
N CYS A 232 5.94 11.42 -16.85
CA CYS A 232 5.76 9.95 -16.90
C CYS A 232 6.68 9.22 -17.90
N TRP A 233 7.59 9.93 -18.57
CA TRP A 233 8.69 9.33 -19.32
C TRP A 233 9.98 9.74 -18.62
N PRO A 234 10.90 8.81 -18.33
CA PRO A 234 12.15 9.17 -17.67
C PRO A 234 12.92 10.12 -18.58
N THR A 235 12.92 11.42 -18.26
CA THR A 235 13.91 12.37 -18.76
C THR A 235 15.22 12.22 -17.97
N SER A 236 15.60 10.98 -17.67
CA SER A 236 16.93 10.71 -17.13
C SER A 236 17.96 11.05 -18.22
N PRO A 237 19.02 11.80 -17.89
CA PRO A 237 20.09 12.12 -18.85
C PRO A 237 20.75 10.87 -19.44
N SER A 238 20.68 9.73 -18.74
CA SER A 238 21.24 8.44 -19.15
C SER A 238 20.51 7.78 -20.33
N LEU A 239 19.26 8.14 -20.64
CA LEU A 239 18.50 7.59 -21.79
C LEU A 239 18.51 8.48 -23.03
N ARG A 240 19.12 9.68 -22.96
CA ARG A 240 19.25 10.59 -24.12
C ARG A 240 20.09 9.98 -25.26
N ALA A 241 20.94 9.00 -24.96
CA ALA A 241 21.77 8.27 -25.93
C ALA A 241 20.97 7.31 -26.83
N ILE A 242 19.76 6.89 -26.45
CA ILE A 242 18.96 5.93 -27.25
C ILE A 242 18.18 6.64 -28.37
N ARG A 243 17.90 7.94 -28.23
CA ARG A 243 17.25 8.74 -29.30
C ARG A 243 18.15 9.02 -30.50
N SER A 244 19.47 8.82 -30.40
CA SER A 244 20.45 9.10 -31.45
C SER A 244 21.17 7.85 -31.98
N GLY A 245 20.68 6.64 -31.68
CA GLY A 245 21.21 5.40 -32.23
C GLY A 245 20.74 5.17 -33.69
N PRO A 246 21.58 4.60 -34.60
CA PRO A 246 21.35 4.65 -36.06
C PRO A 246 20.16 3.83 -36.61
N TRP A 247 19.36 3.18 -35.77
CA TRP A 247 18.47 2.09 -36.16
C TRP A 247 17.06 2.51 -36.64
N ILE A 248 16.76 3.82 -36.76
CA ILE A 248 15.40 4.32 -37.11
C ILE A 248 15.30 4.96 -38.50
N THR A 249 16.32 4.88 -39.36
CA THR A 249 16.17 5.33 -40.78
C THR A 249 16.14 4.18 -41.78
N GLY A 250 15.21 3.24 -41.59
CA GLY A 250 14.71 2.41 -42.68
C GLY A 250 13.74 3.21 -43.56
N LYS A 251 14.25 4.05 -44.46
CA LYS A 251 13.44 4.64 -45.54
C LYS A 251 13.21 3.58 -46.61
N ALA A 252 11.95 3.29 -46.87
CA ALA A 252 11.51 2.61 -48.08
C ALA A 252 11.79 3.48 -49.31
N ARG A 253 12.69 3.03 -50.18
CA ARG A 253 12.56 2.94 -51.65
C ARG A 253 13.78 2.26 -52.24
#